data_AF-A0A512JS20-F1
#
_entry.id   AF-A0A512JS20-F1
#
_cell.length_a   1.000
_cell.length_b   1.000
_cell.length_c   1.000
_cell.angle_alpha   90.00
_cell.angle_beta   90.00
_cell.angle_gamma   90.00
#
_symmetry.space_group_name_H-M   'P 1'
#
loop_
_entity.id
_entity.type
_entity.pdbx_description
1 polymer ?
#
loop_
_entity_poly.entity_id
_entity_poly.type
_entity_poly.pdbx_seq_one_letter_code
_entity_poly.pdbx_strand_id
1 'polypeptide(L)' 'MFNFRETEPGQWRWSFTFREQTMACGEGFPSELSARKAAESFASGVGLALINLIGHR' A
#
# COMPACT_ATOMS: atom_id res chain seq x y z
N MET A 1 0.93 9.25 -1.48
CA MET A 1 1.09 9.25 -0.01
C MET A 1 0.34 8.07 0.57
N PHE A 2 0.96 7.36 1.51
CA PHE A 2 0.30 6.29 2.26
C PHE A 2 -0.44 6.86 3.47
N ASN A 3 -1.67 6.39 3.68
CA ASN A 3 -2.49 6.65 4.86
C ASN A 3 -2.82 5.32 5.54
N PHE A 4 -2.81 5.31 6.86
CA PHE A 4 -3.16 4.16 7.69
C PHE A 4 -4.35 4.56 8.57
N ARG A 5 -5.39 3.75 8.57
CA ARG A 5 -6.61 4.04 9.32
C ARG A 5 -7.20 2.77 9.90
N GLU A 6 -7.63 2.85 11.16
CA GLU A 6 -8.51 1.85 11.73
C GLU A 6 -9.93 2.04 11.18
N THR A 7 -10.46 1.03 10.48
CA THR A 7 -11.81 1.06 9.91
C THR A 7 -12.86 0.46 10.84
N GLU A 8 -12.44 -0.55 11.62
CA GLU A 8 -13.21 -1.19 12.68
C GLU A 8 -12.23 -1.50 13.82
N PRO A 9 -12.69 -1.72 15.07
CA PRO A 9 -11.79 -2.02 16.19
C PRO A 9 -10.86 -3.20 15.87
N GLY A 10 -9.54 -2.95 15.88
CA GLY A 10 -8.52 -3.95 15.55
C GLY A 10 -8.30 -4.19 14.05
N GLN A 11 -9.02 -3.49 13.17
CA GLN A 11 -8.92 -3.64 11.71
C GLN A 11 -8.33 -2.37 11.09
N TRP A 12 -7.06 -2.47 10.73
CA TRP A 12 -6.25 -1.42 10.13
C TRP A 12 -6.18 -1.59 8.61
N ARG A 13 -6.41 -0.52 7.87
CA ARG A 13 -6.31 -0.51 6.41
C ARG A 13 -5.33 0.56 5.97
N TRP A 14 -4.49 0.22 4.99
CA TRP A 14 -3.66 1.20 4.30
C TRP A 14 -4.32 1.65 2.99
N SER A 15 -4.07 2.89 2.59
CA SER A 15 -4.46 3.40 1.27
C SER A 15 -3.33 4.25 0.70
N PHE A 16 -3.18 4.22 -0.62
CA PHE A 16 -2.23 5.07 -1.34
C PHE A 16 -3.00 6.07 -2.18
N THR A 17 -2.80 7.35 -1.88
CA THR A 17 -3.42 8.47 -2.61
C THR A 17 -2.38 9.19 -3.44
N PHE A 18 -2.66 9.43 -4.71
CA PHE A 18 -1.82 10.22 -5.62
C PHE A 18 -2.68 11.26 -6.32
N ARG A 19 -2.25 12.53 -6.30
CA ARG A 19 -3.01 13.67 -6.85
C ARG A 19 -4.48 13.65 -6.38
N GLU A 20 -4.67 13.46 -5.08
CA GLU A 20 -5.98 13.43 -4.40
C GLU A 20 -6.88 12.24 -4.79
N GLN A 21 -6.39 11.30 -5.60
CA GLN A 21 -7.12 10.09 -5.97
C GLN A 21 -6.57 8.87 -5.23
N THR A 22 -7.45 8.06 -4.65
CA THR A 22 -7.05 6.77 -4.09
C THR A 22 -6.73 5.82 -5.23
N MET A 23 -5.45 5.50 -5.37
CA MET A 23 -4.94 4.62 -6.42
C MET A 23 -4.96 3.15 -5.99
N ALA A 24 -4.78 2.90 -4.69
CA ALA A 24 -4.76 1.55 -4.14
C ALA A 24 -5.18 1.56 -2.67
N CYS A 25 -5.74 0.45 -2.23
CA CYS A 25 -6.12 0.20 -0.85
C CYS A 25 -5.80 -1.26 -0.48
N GLY A 26 -5.27 -1.44 0.73
CA GLY A 26 -5.02 -2.76 1.28
C GLY A 26 -6.26 -3.40 1.88
N GLU A 27 -6.15 -4.67 2.23
CA GLU A 27 -7.15 -5.38 3.04
C GLU A 27 -7.12 -4.91 4.51
N GLY A 28 -8.08 -5.37 5.31
CA GLY A 28 -8.05 -5.13 6.76
C GLY A 28 -6.96 -5.98 7.42
N PHE A 29 -6.15 -5.35 8.26
CA PHE A 29 -5.04 -5.97 8.98
C PHE A 29 -5.28 -5.89 10.49
N PRO A 30 -4.84 -6.89 11.27
CA PRO A 30 -5.08 -6.94 12.72
C PRO A 30 -4.30 -5.88 13.52
N SER A 31 -3.43 -5.09 12.88
CA SER A 31 -2.65 -4.03 13.53
C SER A 31 -2.12 -3.00 12.52
N GLU A 32 -1.85 -1.78 12.98
CA GLU A 32 -1.23 -0.72 12.17
C GLU A 32 0.11 -1.18 11.58
N LEU A 33 0.93 -1.86 12.39
CA LEU A 33 2.24 -2.36 11.98
C LEU A 33 2.11 -3.35 10.81
N SER A 34 1.15 -4.26 10.87
CA SER A 34 0.89 -5.19 9.76
C SER A 34 0.44 -4.46 8.50
N ALA A 35 -0.43 -3.46 8.63
CA ALA A 35 -0.85 -2.62 7.50
C ALA A 35 0.34 -1.87 6.89
N ARG A 36 1.26 -1.37 7.72
CA ARG A 36 2.48 -0.67 7.26
C ARG A 36 3.43 -1.59 6.51
N LYS A 37 3.72 -2.78 7.04
CA LYS A 37 4.55 -3.80 6.36
C LYS A 37 3.96 -4.22 5.01
N ALA A 38 2.63 -4.34 4.94
CA ALA A 38 1.94 -4.64 3.70
C ALA A 38 2.07 -3.49 2.68
N ALA A 39 1.94 -2.24 3.12
CA ALA A 39 2.15 -1.06 2.28
C ALA A 39 3.60 -0.95 1.75
N GLU A 40 4.59 -1.26 2.59
CA GLU A 40 6.01 -1.32 2.21
C GLU A 40 6.27 -2.41 1.16
N SER A 41 5.67 -3.59 1.35
CA SER A 41 5.77 -4.70 0.38
C SER A 41 5.13 -4.33 -0.96
N PHE A 42 3.96 -3.67 -0.93
CA PHE A 42 3.31 -3.16 -2.13
C PHE A 42 4.20 -2.13 -2.87
N ALA A 43 4.75 -1.15 -2.16
CA ALA A 43 5.63 -0.15 -2.75
C ALA A 43 6.88 -0.78 -3.40
N SER A 44 7.50 -1.76 -2.71
CA SER A 44 8.64 -2.52 -3.25
C SER A 44 8.27 -3.28 -4.51
N GLY A 45 7.13 -3.99 -4.50
CA GLY A 45 6.63 -4.73 -5.66
C GLY A 45 6.34 -3.85 -6.88
N VAL A 46 5.75 -2.66 -6.67
CA VAL A 46 5.54 -1.69 -7.75
C VAL A 46 6.87 -1.20 -8.33
N GLY A 47 7.86 -0.93 -7.48
CA GLY A 47 9.22 -0.57 -7.92
C GLY A 47 9.87 -1.66 -8.77
N LEU A 48 9.78 -2.92 -8.34
CA LEU A 48 10.26 -4.09 -9.08
C LEU A 48 9.54 -4.27 -10.43
N ALA A 49 8.22 -4.08 -10.48
CA ALA A 49 7.45 -4.15 -11.72
C ALA A 49 7.88 -3.05 -12.71
N LEU A 50 8.14 -1.84 -12.22
CA LEU A 50 8.63 -0.74 -13.04
C LEU A 50 10.02 -1.03 -13.63
N ILE A 51 10.95 -1.56 -12.82
CA ILE A 51 12.29 -1.93 -13.29
C ILE A 51 12.21 -2.99 -14.40
N ASN A 52 11.38 -4.02 -14.23
CA ASN A 52 11.18 -5.04 -15.27
C ASN A 52 10.57 -4.46 -16.55
N LEU A 53 9.62 -3.52 -16.44
CA LEU A 53 9.00 -2.87 -17.59
C LEU A 53 9.98 -2.00 -18.37
N ILE A 54 10.90 -1.30 -17.69
CA ILE A 54 11.90 -0.44 -18.32
C ILE A 54 13.08 -1.27 -18.88
N GLY A 55 13.47 -2.35 -18.20
CA GLY A 55 14.56 -3.24 -18.62
C GLY A 55 14.23 -4.12 -19.84
N HIS A 56 12.96 -4.19 -20.25
CA HIS A 56 12.52 -4.88 -21.47
C HIS A 56 12.46 -3.96 -22.70
N ARG A 57 13.04 -2.76 -22.66
CA ARG A 57 13.06 -1.79 -23.77
C ARG A 57 14.39 -1.72 -24.49
#